data_AF-A0A975DYL2-F1
#
_entry.id   AF-A0A975DYL2-F1
#
_cell.length_a   1.000
_cell.length_b   1.000
_cell.length_c   1.000
_cell.angle_alpha   90.00
_cell.angle_beta   90.00
_cell.angle_gamma   90.00
#
_symmetry.space_group_name_H-M   'P 1'
#
loop_
_entity.id
_entity.type
_entity.pdbx_description
1 polymer ?
#
loop_
_entity_poly.entity_id
_entity_poly.type
_entity_poly.pdbx_seq_one_letter_code
_entity_poly.pdbx_strand_id
1 'polypeptide(L)'
;MFAEADYHDATVREKQLIGDYVLTVLDKRAGKNEGRTEIRVRLETAGTSQGVMWRSGRWADDFVLVASNDGHFITLFTRKEDPAKDALMDFMMGRFQRLEAKRCLPWAALLFRTLVGELAAPLAPWQRHVAFSSGGEPTRDGYLPHAQYRSDARPIVPFLSAGRDHWLIYRFTEEKAHRQALYCEGQCRELVAVFCHPTFAPHHRSRSESTKVVSLFELADLGGTGRRHLPQIRFLTNHMRLAESGAPLGQSVDEATANLAAATEPQEIATSQLREARAALGIEIRTRGEAAYAFAAANLLNAATNQRAGFYRGSQMLPKETYAFKQRVCHWIEELAEDPIDGVRLYVQAGGTIYVAVGNVQFSFHAIASTPAIMRFAASPRNEVQEWSGRRLQPISPAVLAWGRAVFQAEGLAGDSQDPS
;
A
#
# COMPACT_ATOMS: atom_id res chain seq x y z
N MET A 1 2.85 -34.72 -4.43
CA MET A 1 2.67 -36.12 -4.87
C MET A 1 2.02 -36.04 -6.25
N PHE A 2 2.83 -36.05 -7.31
CA PHE A 2 2.31 -36.04 -8.68
C PHE A 2 1.86 -37.47 -8.97
N ALA A 3 0.58 -37.67 -9.30
CA ALA A 3 0.10 -38.96 -9.77
C ALA A 3 0.82 -39.31 -11.07
N GLU A 4 1.30 -40.54 -11.20
CA GLU A 4 1.81 -41.12 -12.44
C GLU A 4 0.75 -40.93 -13.54
N ALA A 5 1.04 -40.06 -14.50
CA ALA A 5 0.27 -39.98 -15.73
C ALA A 5 0.97 -40.89 -16.74
N ASP A 6 0.22 -41.80 -17.32
CA ASP A 6 0.72 -42.87 -18.19
C ASP A 6 0.85 -42.33 -19.62
N TYR A 7 2.06 -41.91 -20.01
CA TYR A 7 2.31 -41.10 -21.23
C TYR A 7 2.67 -41.94 -22.47
N HIS A 8 1.83 -42.92 -22.83
CA HIS A 8 2.21 -43.93 -23.84
C HIS A 8 1.64 -43.80 -25.25
N ASP A 9 0.78 -42.83 -25.61
CA ASP A 9 0.25 -42.78 -26.98
C ASP A 9 0.19 -41.40 -27.64
N ALA A 10 0.70 -41.34 -28.88
CA ALA A 10 0.90 -40.13 -29.66
C ALA A 10 -0.29 -39.90 -30.60
N THR A 11 -1.38 -39.29 -30.13
CA THR A 11 -2.34 -38.53 -30.98
C THR A 11 -3.47 -37.84 -30.21
N VAL A 12 -3.63 -38.07 -28.91
CA VAL A 12 -4.69 -37.41 -28.13
C VAL A 12 -4.11 -36.17 -27.46
N ARG A 13 -4.71 -35.00 -27.71
CA ARG A 13 -4.50 -33.80 -26.86
C ARG A 13 -5.07 -34.12 -25.48
N GLU A 14 -4.26 -34.76 -24.65
CA GLU A 14 -4.68 -35.16 -23.33
C GLU A 14 -4.77 -33.90 -22.46
N LYS A 15 -5.98 -33.65 -21.96
CA LYS A 15 -6.27 -32.56 -21.03
C LYS A 15 -6.34 -33.14 -19.63
N GLN A 16 -5.45 -32.70 -18.77
CA GLN A 16 -5.41 -33.10 -17.37
C GLN A 16 -5.69 -31.90 -16.47
N LEU A 17 -6.58 -32.06 -15.50
CA LEU A 17 -6.82 -31.05 -14.48
C LEU A 17 -5.81 -31.24 -13.34
N ILE A 18 -5.03 -30.20 -13.05
CA ILE A 18 -4.01 -30.18 -11.99
C ILE A 18 -4.31 -28.98 -11.07
N GLY A 19 -5.07 -29.23 -10.00
CA GLY A 19 -5.56 -28.16 -9.12
C GLY A 19 -6.44 -27.16 -9.87
N ASP A 20 -6.05 -25.88 -9.87
CA ASP A 20 -6.74 -24.80 -10.58
C ASP A 20 -6.33 -24.67 -12.07
N TYR A 21 -5.55 -25.61 -12.61
CA TYR A 21 -4.99 -25.53 -13.96
C TYR A 21 -5.42 -26.70 -14.86
N VAL A 22 -5.62 -26.42 -16.14
CA VAL A 22 -5.74 -27.40 -17.21
C VAL A 22 -4.40 -27.50 -17.92
N LEU A 23 -3.77 -28.67 -17.85
CA LEU A 23 -2.60 -29.00 -18.65
C LEU A 23 -3.07 -29.69 -19.92
N THR A 24 -2.66 -29.19 -21.08
CA THR A 24 -2.91 -29.82 -22.39
C THR A 24 -1.57 -30.23 -22.98
N VAL A 25 -1.37 -31.52 -23.24
CA VAL A 25 -0.19 -31.98 -23.99
C VAL A 25 -0.34 -31.54 -25.45
N LEU A 26 0.64 -30.76 -25.94
CA LEU A 26 0.65 -30.22 -27.31
C LEU A 26 1.42 -31.13 -28.26
N ASP A 27 2.66 -31.47 -27.90
CA ASP A 27 3.52 -32.39 -28.65
C ASP A 27 4.51 -33.10 -27.72
N LYS A 28 5.03 -34.25 -28.18
CA LYS A 28 6.08 -35.02 -27.53
C LYS A 28 7.15 -35.33 -28.58
N ARG A 29 8.42 -35.15 -28.21
CA ARG A 29 9.56 -35.34 -29.13
C ARG A 29 10.79 -35.79 -28.36
N ALA A 30 11.67 -36.52 -29.05
CA ALA A 30 12.98 -36.87 -28.51
C ALA A 30 13.75 -35.58 -28.20
N GLY A 31 14.29 -35.49 -26.99
CA GLY A 31 15.10 -34.36 -26.56
C GLY A 31 16.43 -34.31 -27.32
N LYS A 32 17.07 -33.14 -27.35
CA LYS A 32 18.36 -32.97 -28.06
C LYS A 32 19.52 -33.80 -27.50
N ASN A 33 19.40 -34.29 -26.26
CA ASN A 33 20.38 -35.16 -25.62
C ASN A 33 19.81 -36.57 -25.50
N GLU A 34 20.64 -37.59 -25.74
CA GLU A 34 20.26 -39.00 -25.58
C GLU A 34 19.62 -39.25 -24.21
N GLY A 35 18.56 -40.06 -24.18
CA GLY A 35 17.86 -40.45 -22.95
C GLY A 35 16.80 -39.48 -22.44
N ARG A 36 16.47 -38.41 -23.18
CA ARG A 36 15.47 -37.41 -22.75
C ARG A 36 14.29 -37.31 -23.71
N THR A 37 13.12 -37.02 -23.14
CA THR A 37 11.90 -36.67 -23.86
C THR A 37 11.53 -35.23 -23.54
N GLU A 38 11.30 -34.43 -24.58
CA GLU A 38 10.70 -33.10 -24.47
C GLU A 38 9.21 -33.21 -24.73
N ILE A 39 8.40 -32.78 -23.76
CA ILE A 39 6.94 -32.72 -23.84
C ILE A 39 6.55 -31.25 -23.81
N ARG A 40 5.96 -30.74 -24.90
CA ARG A 40 5.34 -29.42 -24.85
C ARG A 40 3.97 -29.55 -24.22
N VAL A 41 3.74 -28.73 -23.22
CA VAL A 41 2.47 -28.65 -22.52
C VAL A 41 1.98 -27.22 -22.54
N ARG A 42 0.68 -27.02 -22.73
CA ARG A 42 0.00 -25.76 -22.47
C ARG A 42 -0.65 -25.81 -21.11
N LEU A 43 -0.31 -24.88 -20.23
CA LEU A 43 -0.94 -24.73 -18.94
C LEU A 43 -1.91 -23.55 -18.98
N GLU A 44 -3.18 -23.82 -18.76
CA GLU A 44 -4.27 -22.84 -18.72
C GLU A 44 -4.92 -22.84 -17.34
N THR A 45 -5.50 -21.74 -16.89
CA THR A 45 -6.27 -21.73 -15.63
C THR A 45 -7.67 -22.28 -15.89
N ALA A 46 -8.10 -23.27 -15.09
CA ALA A 46 -9.37 -23.98 -15.27
C ALA A 46 -10.59 -23.16 -14.83
N GLY A 47 -10.42 -22.32 -13.80
CA GLY A 47 -11.51 -21.55 -13.19
C GLY A 47 -11.70 -20.16 -13.81
N THR A 48 -12.92 -19.84 -14.22
CA THR A 48 -13.33 -18.52 -14.71
C THR A 48 -13.89 -17.60 -13.63
N SER A 49 -14.03 -18.07 -12.38
CA SER A 49 -14.55 -17.23 -11.31
C SER A 49 -13.56 -16.10 -10.97
N GLN A 50 -14.09 -14.90 -10.69
CA GLN A 50 -13.28 -13.74 -10.31
C GLN A 50 -12.34 -14.04 -9.14
N GLY A 51 -12.76 -14.89 -8.18
CA GLY A 51 -11.96 -15.27 -7.02
C GLY A 51 -10.81 -16.23 -7.34
N VAL A 52 -10.96 -17.11 -8.34
CA VAL A 52 -9.85 -17.96 -8.82
C VAL A 52 -8.87 -17.11 -9.63
N MET A 53 -9.37 -16.30 -10.57
CA MET A 53 -8.51 -15.41 -11.36
C MET A 53 -7.71 -14.42 -10.50
N TRP A 54 -8.27 -13.93 -9.38
CA TRP A 54 -7.49 -13.12 -8.44
C TRP A 54 -6.40 -13.92 -7.73
N ARG A 55 -6.64 -15.18 -7.33
CA ARG A 55 -5.68 -15.96 -6.54
C ARG A 55 -4.52 -16.51 -7.36
N SER A 56 -4.80 -17.10 -8.52
CA SER A 56 -3.81 -17.78 -9.36
C SER A 56 -3.38 -16.96 -10.58
N GLY A 57 -4.14 -15.92 -10.94
CA GLY A 57 -3.95 -15.22 -12.20
C GLY A 57 -4.50 -15.99 -13.39
N ARG A 58 -4.55 -15.34 -14.55
CA ARG A 58 -4.88 -16.00 -15.81
C ARG A 58 -3.59 -16.47 -16.47
N TRP A 59 -3.31 -17.76 -16.31
CA TRP A 59 -2.22 -18.43 -17.00
C TRP A 59 -2.75 -19.06 -18.29
N ALA A 60 -2.02 -18.86 -19.39
CA ALA A 60 -2.27 -19.49 -20.69
C ALA A 60 -0.95 -19.54 -21.48
N ASP A 61 -0.01 -20.35 -21.01
CA ASP A 61 1.36 -20.42 -21.54
C ASP A 61 1.77 -21.82 -21.96
N ASP A 62 2.69 -21.85 -22.93
CA ASP A 62 3.35 -23.06 -23.38
C ASP A 62 4.65 -23.24 -22.60
N PHE A 63 4.84 -24.45 -22.09
CA PHE A 63 6.04 -24.91 -21.41
C PHE A 63 6.64 -26.10 -22.15
N VAL A 64 7.94 -26.28 -21.97
CA VAL A 64 8.67 -27.49 -22.34
C VAL A 64 9.03 -28.21 -21.05
N LEU A 65 8.37 -29.33 -20.83
CA LEU A 65 8.68 -30.30 -19.79
C LEU A 65 9.77 -31.22 -20.35
N VAL A 66 10.86 -31.38 -19.62
CA VAL A 66 11.91 -32.35 -19.94
C VAL A 66 11.82 -33.47 -18.92
N ALA A 67 11.63 -34.68 -19.42
CA ALA A 67 11.66 -35.90 -18.63
C ALA A 67 12.75 -36.82 -19.16
N SER A 68 13.28 -37.70 -18.31
CA SER A 68 14.05 -38.86 -18.78
C SER A 68 13.12 -39.88 -19.44
N ASN A 69 13.70 -40.82 -20.20
CA ASN A 69 12.93 -41.83 -20.92
C ASN A 69 12.18 -42.82 -20.00
N ASP A 70 12.59 -42.93 -18.74
CA ASP A 70 11.91 -43.67 -17.67
C ASP A 70 10.80 -42.85 -16.96
N GLY A 71 10.52 -41.63 -17.43
CA GLY A 71 9.41 -40.81 -16.96
C GLY A 71 9.73 -39.86 -15.79
N HIS A 72 10.98 -39.80 -15.30
CA HIS A 72 11.33 -38.88 -14.23
C HIS A 72 11.40 -37.42 -14.69
N PHE A 73 10.82 -36.53 -13.90
CA PHE A 73 10.88 -35.08 -14.10
C PHE A 73 12.33 -34.58 -13.99
N ILE A 74 12.81 -33.88 -15.02
CA ILE A 74 14.12 -33.21 -14.98
C ILE A 74 13.93 -31.71 -14.78
N THR A 75 13.15 -31.07 -15.65
CA THR A 75 12.95 -29.61 -15.61
C THR A 75 11.70 -29.18 -16.38
N LEU A 76 11.22 -27.98 -16.08
CA LEU A 76 10.16 -27.28 -16.81
C LEU A 76 10.62 -25.87 -17.11
N PHE A 77 10.53 -25.44 -18.36
CA PHE A 77 10.84 -24.06 -18.73
C PHE A 77 9.88 -23.53 -19.79
N THR A 78 9.68 -22.23 -19.83
CA THR A 78 9.01 -21.56 -20.94
C THR A 78 10.04 -20.88 -21.83
N ARG A 79 9.75 -20.80 -23.14
CA ARG A 79 10.58 -20.06 -24.10
C ARG A 79 10.23 -18.56 -24.15
N LYS A 80 9.15 -18.15 -23.49
CA LYS A 80 8.76 -16.75 -23.41
C LYS A 80 9.69 -16.02 -22.44
N GLU A 81 9.99 -14.76 -22.72
CA GLU A 81 10.64 -13.87 -21.74
C GLU A 81 9.79 -13.78 -20.47
N ASP A 82 10.45 -13.60 -19.33
CA ASP A 82 9.79 -13.50 -18.03
C ASP A 82 8.80 -12.31 -18.03
N PRO A 83 7.48 -12.55 -17.99
CA PRO A 83 6.49 -11.48 -18.02
C PRO A 83 6.57 -10.56 -16.80
N ALA A 84 7.29 -10.95 -15.75
CA ALA A 84 7.55 -10.11 -14.59
C ALA A 84 8.31 -8.83 -14.97
N LYS A 85 9.25 -8.91 -15.92
CA LYS A 85 10.02 -7.73 -16.34
C LYS A 85 9.11 -6.67 -16.96
N ASP A 86 8.23 -7.08 -17.86
CA ASP A 86 7.27 -6.19 -18.51
C ASP A 86 6.27 -5.62 -17.51
N ALA A 87 5.77 -6.46 -16.60
CA ALA A 87 4.84 -6.02 -15.56
C ALA A 87 5.47 -4.99 -14.62
N LEU A 88 6.72 -5.21 -14.22
CA LEU A 88 7.47 -4.27 -13.39
C LEU A 88 7.74 -2.96 -14.12
N MET A 89 8.15 -3.01 -15.39
CA MET A 89 8.36 -1.82 -16.21
C MET A 89 7.06 -1.03 -16.36
N ASP A 90 5.96 -1.68 -16.76
CA ASP A 90 4.66 -1.02 -16.89
C ASP A 90 4.20 -0.42 -15.56
N PHE A 91 4.49 -1.07 -14.42
CA PHE A 91 4.15 -0.55 -13.09
C PHE A 91 4.97 0.68 -12.72
N MET A 92 6.30 0.62 -12.86
CA MET A 92 7.18 1.73 -12.53
C MET A 92 6.97 2.93 -13.46
N MET A 93 6.60 2.70 -14.73
CA MET A 93 6.25 3.74 -15.70
C MET A 93 4.81 4.25 -15.60
N GLY A 94 4.00 3.73 -14.66
CA GLY A 94 2.63 4.17 -14.46
C GLY A 94 1.64 3.75 -15.55
N ARG A 95 1.94 2.72 -16.33
CA ARG A 95 1.08 2.16 -17.40
C ARG A 95 0.06 1.16 -16.83
N PHE A 96 -0.69 1.61 -15.82
CA PHE A 96 -1.55 0.75 -15.00
C PHE A 96 -2.71 0.09 -15.75
N GLN A 97 -3.17 0.67 -16.85
CA GLN A 97 -4.20 0.09 -17.73
C GLN A 97 -3.80 -1.32 -18.21
N ARG A 98 -2.50 -1.51 -18.52
CA ARG A 98 -1.96 -2.80 -18.97
C ARG A 98 -1.93 -3.86 -17.87
N LEU A 99 -1.78 -3.40 -16.62
CA LEU A 99 -1.67 -4.25 -15.43
C LEU A 99 -3.04 -4.64 -14.88
N GLU A 100 -4.00 -3.73 -14.91
CA GLU A 100 -5.36 -3.99 -14.42
C GLU A 100 -5.99 -5.18 -15.17
N ALA A 101 -5.78 -5.26 -16.49
CA ALA A 101 -6.26 -6.36 -17.33
C ALA A 101 -5.69 -7.74 -16.93
N LYS A 102 -4.54 -7.77 -16.25
CA LYS A 102 -3.85 -8.99 -15.83
C LYS A 102 -3.86 -9.18 -14.31
N ARG A 103 -4.62 -8.37 -13.57
CA ARG A 103 -4.54 -8.29 -12.10
C ARG A 103 -4.70 -9.67 -11.43
N CYS A 104 -3.79 -9.98 -10.52
CA CYS A 104 -3.90 -11.11 -9.61
C CYS A 104 -2.99 -10.89 -8.40
N LEU A 105 -3.17 -11.72 -7.37
CA LEU A 105 -2.42 -11.66 -6.13
C LEU A 105 -0.92 -11.91 -6.32
N PRO A 106 -0.46 -12.88 -7.15
CA PRO A 106 0.95 -13.01 -7.49
C PRO A 106 1.56 -11.73 -8.07
N TRP A 107 0.87 -11.08 -9.02
CA TRP A 107 1.34 -9.82 -9.58
C TRP A 107 1.35 -8.72 -8.54
N ALA A 108 0.27 -8.56 -7.77
CA ALA A 108 0.23 -7.59 -6.69
C ALA A 108 1.41 -7.79 -5.72
N ALA A 109 1.78 -9.05 -5.43
CA ALA A 109 2.82 -9.38 -4.46
C ALA A 109 4.20 -9.02 -4.99
N LEU A 110 4.44 -9.30 -6.27
CA LEU A 110 5.63 -8.89 -6.99
C LEU A 110 5.76 -7.35 -7.02
N LEU A 111 4.71 -6.66 -7.42
CA LEU A 111 4.71 -5.20 -7.53
C LEU A 111 4.92 -4.54 -6.16
N PHE A 112 4.24 -5.05 -5.12
CA PHE A 112 4.36 -4.56 -3.76
C PHE A 112 5.77 -4.75 -3.19
N ARG A 113 6.35 -5.97 -3.27
CA ARG A 113 7.71 -6.20 -2.76
C ARG A 113 8.76 -5.38 -3.52
N THR A 114 8.54 -5.16 -4.81
CA THR A 114 9.46 -4.36 -5.62
C THR A 114 9.39 -2.90 -5.21
N LEU A 115 8.19 -2.35 -5.02
CA LEU A 115 8.03 -0.98 -4.56
C LEU A 115 8.59 -0.78 -3.15
N VAL A 116 8.36 -1.72 -2.23
CA VAL A 116 8.97 -1.68 -0.90
C VAL A 116 10.50 -1.69 -1.00
N GLY A 117 11.07 -2.52 -1.87
CA GLY A 117 12.51 -2.57 -2.09
C GLY A 117 13.07 -1.25 -2.62
N GLU A 118 12.38 -0.63 -3.57
CA GLU A 118 12.75 0.67 -4.15
C GLU A 118 12.71 1.79 -3.09
N LEU A 119 11.59 1.90 -2.37
CA LEU A 119 11.39 2.93 -1.35
C LEU A 119 12.33 2.77 -0.16
N ALA A 120 12.69 1.53 0.18
CA ALA A 120 13.60 1.25 1.28
C ALA A 120 15.07 1.44 0.88
N ALA A 121 15.44 1.29 -0.39
CA ALA A 121 16.82 1.35 -0.85
C ALA A 121 17.68 2.48 -0.26
N PRO A 122 17.21 3.75 -0.17
CA PRO A 122 18.01 4.84 0.39
C PRO A 122 18.15 4.81 1.92
N LEU A 123 17.37 3.99 2.64
CA LEU A 123 17.27 4.05 4.10
C LEU A 123 18.42 3.33 4.83
N ALA A 124 19.01 2.29 4.23
CA ALA A 124 20.09 1.52 4.85
C ALA A 124 20.84 0.66 3.82
N PRO A 125 22.06 0.18 4.12
CA PRO A 125 22.79 -0.77 3.27
C PRO A 125 22.20 -2.17 3.36
N TRP A 126 21.04 -2.37 2.72
CA TRP A 126 20.24 -3.59 2.87
C TRP A 126 20.88 -4.84 2.26
N GLN A 127 20.78 -5.95 2.98
CA GLN A 127 20.97 -7.31 2.49
C GLN A 127 19.61 -7.99 2.34
N ARG A 128 19.44 -8.80 1.29
CA ARG A 128 18.18 -9.49 1.00
C ARG A 128 18.19 -10.91 1.56
N HIS A 129 17.10 -11.30 2.22
CA HIS A 129 16.82 -12.70 2.59
C HIS A 129 17.90 -13.39 3.44
N VAL A 130 18.58 -12.63 4.31
CA VAL A 130 19.50 -13.21 5.29
C VAL A 130 18.70 -13.91 6.38
N ALA A 131 19.06 -15.15 6.72
CA ALA A 131 18.40 -15.92 7.77
C ALA A 131 19.07 -15.68 9.12
N PHE A 132 18.27 -15.46 10.16
CA PHE A 132 18.72 -15.25 11.53
C PHE A 132 18.09 -16.32 12.43
N SER A 133 18.88 -16.88 13.35
CA SER A 133 18.34 -17.76 14.39
C SER A 133 17.32 -17.01 15.26
N SER A 134 16.19 -17.64 15.56
CA SER A 134 15.30 -17.10 16.59
C SER A 134 15.91 -17.33 17.96
N GLY A 135 15.85 -16.31 18.83
CA GLY A 135 16.39 -16.39 20.19
C GLY A 135 17.92 -16.19 20.32
N GLY A 136 18.59 -15.68 19.28
CA GLY A 136 19.96 -15.16 19.43
C GLY A 136 20.03 -13.92 20.34
N GLU A 137 21.22 -13.60 20.87
CA GLU A 137 21.42 -12.50 21.83
C GLU A 137 20.64 -11.24 21.39
N PRO A 138 19.70 -10.74 22.22
CA PRO A 138 18.92 -9.56 21.89
C PRO A 138 19.89 -8.39 21.70
N THR A 139 19.82 -7.71 20.55
CA THR A 139 20.72 -6.60 20.22
C THR A 139 20.42 -5.30 20.97
N ARG A 140 19.70 -5.38 22.09
CA ARG A 140 19.61 -4.39 23.16
C ARG A 140 19.06 -5.07 24.42
N ASP A 141 19.63 -4.72 25.57
CA ASP A 141 19.33 -5.25 26.89
C ASP A 141 17.84 -5.58 27.10
N GLY A 142 17.51 -6.88 27.22
CA GLY A 142 16.26 -7.34 27.87
C GLY A 142 15.01 -7.52 27.01
N TYR A 143 15.03 -7.34 25.68
CA TYR A 143 13.82 -7.57 24.88
C TYR A 143 13.56 -9.06 24.62
N LEU A 144 12.59 -9.61 25.36
CA LEU A 144 12.08 -10.95 25.12
C LEU A 144 10.99 -10.93 24.03
N PRO A 145 10.96 -11.91 23.11
CA PRO A 145 9.86 -12.03 22.16
C PRO A 145 8.50 -12.07 22.88
N HIS A 146 7.47 -11.56 22.21
CA HIS A 146 6.11 -11.56 22.73
C HIS A 146 5.72 -12.97 23.20
N ALA A 147 5.06 -13.09 24.35
CA ALA A 147 4.87 -14.36 25.07
C ALA A 147 4.31 -15.49 24.19
N GLN A 148 3.43 -15.16 23.25
CA GLN A 148 2.82 -16.09 22.29
C GLN A 148 3.82 -16.76 21.33
N TYR A 149 4.99 -16.16 21.06
CA TYR A 149 5.93 -16.61 20.03
C TYR A 149 7.28 -17.08 20.59
N ARG A 150 7.43 -17.14 21.91
CA ARG A 150 8.69 -17.54 22.58
C ARG A 150 9.13 -18.97 22.29
N SER A 151 8.22 -19.87 21.90
CA SER A 151 8.51 -21.29 21.63
C SER A 151 8.85 -21.60 20.17
N ASP A 152 8.79 -20.62 19.27
CA ASP A 152 8.95 -20.86 17.84
C ASP A 152 10.42 -20.72 17.39
N ALA A 153 11.14 -21.84 17.38
CA ALA A 153 12.57 -21.91 17.05
C ALA A 153 12.90 -21.77 15.55
N ARG A 154 11.94 -21.30 14.73
CA ARG A 154 12.16 -21.17 13.28
C ARG A 154 13.07 -19.99 12.95
N PRO A 155 14.02 -20.15 12.00
CA PRO A 155 14.80 -19.04 11.49
C PRO A 155 13.92 -17.92 10.94
N ILE A 156 14.28 -16.68 11.26
CA ILE A 156 13.60 -15.50 10.77
C ILE A 156 14.35 -14.97 9.56
N VAL A 157 13.62 -14.77 8.46
CA VAL A 157 14.17 -14.24 7.22
C VAL A 157 13.44 -12.93 6.92
N PRO A 158 13.95 -11.77 7.38
CA PRO A 158 13.41 -10.48 6.97
C PRO A 158 13.52 -10.29 5.45
N PHE A 159 12.71 -9.39 4.90
CA PHE A 159 12.79 -9.07 3.48
C PHE A 159 14.10 -8.38 3.17
N LEU A 160 14.41 -7.33 3.95
CA LEU A 160 15.69 -6.63 3.96
C LEU A 160 16.24 -6.59 5.38
N SER A 161 17.56 -6.65 5.51
CA SER A 161 18.24 -6.53 6.80
C SER A 161 19.58 -5.83 6.67
N ALA A 162 19.92 -4.97 7.62
CA ALA A 162 21.28 -4.54 7.89
C ALA A 162 21.71 -5.19 9.22
N GLY A 163 22.24 -6.41 9.13
CA GLY A 163 22.52 -7.25 10.31
C GLY A 163 21.27 -7.44 11.18
N ARG A 164 21.44 -7.39 12.51
CA ARG A 164 20.33 -7.34 13.49
C ARG A 164 19.98 -5.91 13.93
N ASP A 165 20.63 -4.90 13.36
CA ASP A 165 20.35 -3.52 13.73
C ASP A 165 19.03 -3.06 13.12
N HIS A 166 18.81 -3.33 11.83
CA HIS A 166 17.61 -2.88 11.12
C HIS A 166 17.04 -4.00 10.29
N TRP A 167 15.78 -4.35 10.54
CA TRP A 167 15.01 -5.29 9.73
C TRP A 167 13.83 -4.61 9.07
N LEU A 168 13.55 -4.99 7.83
CA LEU A 168 12.35 -4.62 7.12
C LEU A 168 11.60 -5.87 6.69
N ILE A 169 10.31 -5.90 7.00
CA ILE A 169 9.36 -6.92 6.56
C ILE A 169 8.18 -6.26 5.87
N TYR A 170 7.48 -6.99 5.00
CA TYR A 170 6.27 -6.48 4.34
C TYR A 170 5.14 -7.49 4.42
N ARG A 171 3.90 -7.01 4.56
CA ARG A 171 2.68 -7.81 4.51
C ARG A 171 1.58 -7.01 3.83
N PHE A 172 0.72 -7.64 3.06
CA PHE A 172 -0.31 -6.90 2.32
C PHE A 172 -1.25 -6.09 3.21
N THR A 173 -1.65 -6.64 4.35
CA THR A 173 -2.63 -6.01 5.25
C THR A 173 -1.97 -5.56 6.56
N GLU A 174 -2.48 -4.47 7.13
CA GLU A 174 -2.03 -3.90 8.42
C GLU A 174 -2.04 -4.95 9.54
N GLU A 175 -3.13 -5.72 9.66
CA GLU A 175 -3.25 -6.81 10.64
C GLU A 175 -2.12 -7.84 10.51
N LYS A 176 -1.80 -8.26 9.28
CA LYS A 176 -0.74 -9.24 9.03
C LYS A 176 0.63 -8.64 9.31
N ALA A 177 0.84 -7.35 9.03
CA ALA A 177 2.06 -6.65 9.36
C ALA A 177 2.27 -6.60 10.87
N HIS A 178 1.26 -6.21 11.66
CA HIS A 178 1.33 -6.25 13.12
C HIS A 178 1.57 -7.65 13.67
N ARG A 179 0.88 -8.67 13.14
CA ARG A 179 1.11 -10.07 13.56
C ARG A 179 2.54 -10.52 13.33
N GLN A 180 3.10 -10.19 12.16
CA GLN A 180 4.49 -10.52 11.86
C GLN A 180 5.46 -9.69 12.71
N ALA A 181 5.11 -8.44 13.01
CA ALA A 181 5.92 -7.59 13.86
C ALA A 181 6.02 -8.12 15.29
N LEU A 182 4.89 -8.56 15.88
CA LEU A 182 4.86 -9.23 17.19
C LEU A 182 5.72 -10.51 17.22
N TYR A 183 5.81 -11.21 16.09
CA TYR A 183 6.66 -12.40 15.96
C TYR A 183 8.15 -12.05 15.92
N CYS A 184 8.51 -10.94 15.27
CA CYS A 184 9.90 -10.48 15.14
C CYS A 184 10.35 -9.57 16.30
N GLU A 185 9.47 -9.21 17.23
CA GLU A 185 9.76 -8.27 18.31
C GLU A 185 10.92 -8.76 19.20
N GLY A 186 11.87 -7.86 19.48
CA GLY A 186 13.07 -8.16 20.26
C GLY A 186 14.13 -9.00 19.52
N GLN A 187 13.94 -9.33 18.25
CA GLN A 187 14.92 -10.11 17.46
C GLN A 187 15.92 -9.23 16.69
N CYS A 188 15.64 -7.93 16.61
CA CYS A 188 16.47 -6.90 16.02
C CYS A 188 16.31 -5.61 16.82
N ARG A 189 17.23 -4.65 16.63
CA ARG A 189 17.20 -3.37 17.34
C ARG A 189 16.08 -2.46 16.83
N GLU A 190 15.87 -2.42 15.52
CA GLU A 190 14.78 -1.68 14.88
C GLU A 190 14.10 -2.52 13.80
N LEU A 191 12.77 -2.61 13.87
CA LEU A 191 11.92 -3.32 12.93
C LEU A 191 10.97 -2.36 12.23
N VAL A 192 10.98 -2.37 10.90
CA VAL A 192 9.97 -1.70 10.07
C VAL A 192 9.08 -2.75 9.41
N ALA A 193 7.81 -2.78 9.75
CA ALA A 193 6.81 -3.66 9.16
C ALA A 193 5.88 -2.88 8.23
N VAL A 194 6.03 -3.09 6.93
CA VAL A 194 5.33 -2.31 5.90
C VAL A 194 4.04 -2.99 5.46
N PHE A 195 2.95 -2.23 5.36
CA PHE A 195 1.68 -2.72 4.80
C PHE A 195 1.13 -1.86 3.65
N CYS A 196 0.33 -2.47 2.79
CA CYS A 196 -0.32 -1.78 1.67
C CYS A 196 -1.80 -1.47 1.94
N HIS A 197 -2.52 -2.38 2.60
CA HIS A 197 -3.96 -2.30 2.84
C HIS A 197 -4.24 -2.09 4.32
N PRO A 198 -4.83 -0.95 4.70
CA PRO A 198 -5.22 -0.73 6.09
C PRO A 198 -6.34 -1.69 6.50
N THR A 199 -6.35 -2.07 7.78
CA THR A 199 -7.39 -2.92 8.38
C THR A 199 -8.27 -2.07 9.30
N PHE A 200 -9.55 -1.94 8.93
CA PHE A 200 -10.52 -1.16 9.71
C PHE A 200 -11.10 -1.92 10.91
N ALA A 201 -11.02 -3.25 10.91
CA ALA A 201 -11.45 -4.07 12.03
C ALA A 201 -10.44 -3.98 13.20
N PRO A 202 -10.91 -4.03 14.47
CA PRO A 202 -10.02 -4.13 15.61
C PRO A 202 -9.10 -5.35 15.49
N HIS A 203 -7.81 -5.18 15.82
CA HIS A 203 -6.82 -6.25 15.78
C HIS A 203 -5.67 -5.94 16.75
N HIS A 204 -4.92 -6.98 17.13
CA HIS A 204 -3.75 -6.82 17.99
C HIS A 204 -2.66 -6.04 17.26
N ARG A 205 -2.19 -4.96 17.90
CA ARG A 205 -1.13 -4.08 17.40
C ARG A 205 0.14 -4.28 18.23
N SER A 206 1.29 -4.39 17.57
CA SER A 206 2.58 -4.24 18.26
C SER A 206 2.68 -2.82 18.83
N ARG A 207 3.17 -2.72 20.07
CA ARG A 207 3.38 -1.47 20.81
C ARG A 207 4.85 -1.26 21.18
N SER A 208 5.75 -2.09 20.62
CA SER A 208 7.18 -1.99 20.90
C SER A 208 7.73 -0.67 20.39
N GLU A 209 8.57 -0.01 21.20
CA GLU A 209 9.32 1.17 20.77
C GLU A 209 10.31 0.85 19.64
N SER A 210 10.82 -0.38 19.61
CA SER A 210 11.72 -0.89 18.56
C SER A 210 11.02 -1.23 17.25
N THR A 211 9.68 -1.14 17.18
CA THR A 211 8.88 -1.62 16.05
C THR A 211 8.00 -0.52 15.49
N LYS A 212 8.22 -0.20 14.21
CA LYS A 212 7.38 0.71 13.44
C LYS A 212 6.55 -0.09 12.44
N VAL A 213 5.23 -0.09 12.62
CA VAL A 213 4.32 -0.67 11.62
C VAL A 213 3.74 0.46 10.80
N VAL A 214 4.15 0.52 9.53
CA VAL A 214 3.93 1.68 8.66
C VAL A 214 3.24 1.28 7.38
N SER A 215 2.39 2.16 6.86
CA SER A 215 1.83 2.01 5.53
C SER A 215 2.90 2.23 4.45
N LEU A 216 2.59 1.83 3.22
CA LEU A 216 3.45 2.08 2.07
C LEU A 216 3.59 3.58 1.79
N PHE A 217 2.59 4.39 2.16
CA PHE A 217 2.67 5.85 2.11
C PHE A 217 3.74 6.39 3.06
N GLU A 218 3.72 5.95 4.32
CA GLU A 218 4.70 6.32 5.34
C GLU A 218 6.12 5.90 4.97
N LEU A 219 6.29 4.68 4.46
CA LEU A 219 7.61 4.24 3.99
C LEU A 219 8.16 5.17 2.90
N ALA A 220 7.28 5.59 2.00
CA ALA A 220 7.66 6.43 0.87
C ALA A 220 8.04 7.85 1.33
N ASP A 221 7.37 8.37 2.36
CA ASP A 221 7.71 9.63 3.01
C ASP A 221 9.06 9.55 3.74
N LEU A 222 9.33 8.46 4.47
CA LEU A 222 10.62 8.23 5.15
C LEU A 222 11.82 8.24 4.18
N GLY A 223 11.63 7.70 2.97
CA GLY A 223 12.67 7.66 1.95
C GLY A 223 12.80 8.94 1.11
N GLY A 224 11.98 9.96 1.35
CA GLY A 224 11.95 11.20 0.55
C GLY A 224 11.46 11.02 -0.90
N THR A 225 11.09 9.81 -1.32
CA THR A 225 10.68 9.49 -2.71
C THR A 225 9.15 9.32 -2.84
N GLY A 226 8.40 9.53 -1.76
CA GLY A 226 7.00 9.13 -1.69
C GLY A 226 6.06 9.82 -2.64
N ARG A 227 6.39 11.03 -3.07
CA ARG A 227 5.62 11.81 -4.04
C ARG A 227 5.66 11.18 -5.43
N ARG A 228 6.85 10.73 -5.87
CA ARG A 228 7.07 10.10 -7.19
C ARG A 228 6.30 8.78 -7.33
N HIS A 229 6.21 8.01 -6.25
CA HIS A 229 5.59 6.69 -6.26
C HIS A 229 4.11 6.68 -5.86
N LEU A 230 3.51 7.85 -5.61
CA LEU A 230 2.11 7.95 -5.21
C LEU A 230 1.13 7.22 -6.14
N PRO A 231 1.25 7.31 -7.49
CA PRO A 231 0.39 6.55 -8.40
C PRO A 231 0.49 5.02 -8.18
N GLN A 232 1.72 4.52 -8.00
CA GLN A 232 2.02 3.10 -7.79
C GLN A 232 1.44 2.61 -6.46
N ILE A 233 1.63 3.40 -5.39
CA ILE A 233 1.08 3.10 -4.06
C ILE A 233 -0.45 3.01 -4.14
N ARG A 234 -1.11 4.01 -4.76
CA ARG A 234 -2.57 4.03 -4.92
C ARG A 234 -3.08 2.85 -5.74
N PHE A 235 -2.39 2.51 -6.82
CA PHE A 235 -2.74 1.36 -7.65
C PHE A 235 -2.73 0.05 -6.83
N LEU A 236 -1.70 -0.16 -6.00
CA LEU A 236 -1.61 -1.33 -5.11
C LEU A 236 -2.67 -1.30 -4.01
N THR A 237 -2.88 -0.16 -3.36
CA THR A 237 -3.91 0.02 -2.33
C THR A 237 -5.32 -0.26 -2.88
N ASN A 238 -5.54 0.01 -4.17
CA ASN A 238 -6.76 -0.30 -4.89
C ASN A 238 -6.77 -1.69 -5.55
N HIS A 239 -5.96 -2.64 -5.08
CA HIS A 239 -5.95 -4.03 -5.60
C HIS A 239 -5.66 -4.11 -7.11
N MET A 240 -4.73 -3.28 -7.59
CA MET A 240 -4.40 -3.16 -9.01
C MET A 240 -5.60 -2.78 -9.89
N ARG A 241 -6.51 -1.95 -9.34
CA ARG A 241 -7.62 -1.37 -10.09
C ARG A 241 -7.38 0.11 -10.32
N LEU A 242 -7.77 0.59 -11.49
CA LEU A 242 -7.90 2.03 -11.71
C LEU A 242 -9.09 2.56 -10.89
N ALA A 243 -9.06 3.85 -10.55
CA ALA A 243 -10.17 4.47 -9.85
C ALA A 243 -11.42 4.46 -10.75
N GLU A 244 -12.61 4.33 -10.16
CA GLU A 244 -13.89 4.20 -10.88
C GLU A 244 -14.19 5.38 -11.82
N SER A 245 -13.58 6.55 -11.60
CA SER A 245 -13.74 7.72 -12.47
C SER A 245 -13.05 7.60 -13.83
N GLY A 246 -12.26 6.54 -14.08
CA GLY A 246 -11.45 6.41 -15.31
C GLY A 246 -10.41 7.52 -15.49
N ALA A 247 -10.33 8.47 -14.55
CA ALA A 247 -9.40 9.56 -14.58
C ALA A 247 -7.98 8.98 -14.49
N PRO A 248 -7.04 9.42 -15.34
CA PRO A 248 -5.64 9.11 -15.14
C PRO A 248 -5.25 9.46 -13.71
N LEU A 249 -4.28 8.73 -13.15
CA LEU A 249 -3.73 8.99 -11.82
C LEU A 249 -2.99 10.35 -11.84
N GLY A 250 -3.73 11.44 -11.87
CA GLY A 250 -3.26 12.81 -12.03
C GLY A 250 -4.34 13.67 -12.68
N GLN A 251 -5.13 14.35 -11.86
CA GLN A 251 -5.84 15.57 -12.29
C GLN A 251 -4.89 16.73 -12.09
N SER A 252 -4.90 17.73 -12.98
CA SER A 252 -4.17 18.96 -12.72
C SER A 252 -4.76 19.69 -11.51
N VAL A 253 -3.99 20.57 -10.88
CA VAL A 253 -4.49 21.38 -9.75
C VAL A 253 -5.68 22.23 -10.19
N ASP A 254 -5.65 22.77 -11.40
CA ASP A 254 -6.73 23.61 -11.96
C ASP A 254 -8.01 22.81 -12.19
N GLU A 255 -7.91 21.63 -12.80
CA GLU A 255 -9.06 20.73 -12.99
C GLU A 255 -9.65 20.31 -11.65
N ALA A 256 -8.81 19.91 -10.69
CA ALA A 256 -9.26 19.48 -9.38
C ALA A 256 -9.92 20.63 -8.60
N THR A 257 -9.42 21.86 -8.77
CA THR A 257 -9.97 23.07 -8.17
C THR A 257 -11.32 23.44 -8.80
N ALA A 258 -11.45 23.35 -10.13
CA ALA A 258 -12.71 23.58 -10.84
C ALA A 258 -13.77 22.53 -10.45
N ASN A 259 -13.38 21.25 -10.39
CA ASN A 259 -14.25 20.16 -9.93
C ASN A 259 -14.68 20.36 -8.48
N LEU A 260 -13.75 20.75 -7.61
CA LEU A 260 -14.07 21.07 -6.22
C LEU A 260 -15.03 22.25 -6.18
N ALA A 261 -14.82 23.33 -6.94
CA ALA A 261 -15.74 24.47 -6.98
C ALA A 261 -17.16 24.08 -7.44
N ALA A 262 -17.27 23.22 -8.46
CA ALA A 262 -18.55 22.77 -9.02
C ALA A 262 -19.30 21.74 -8.15
N ALA A 263 -18.63 21.06 -7.23
CA ALA A 263 -19.25 20.04 -6.39
C ALA A 263 -20.23 20.64 -5.36
N THR A 264 -21.53 20.56 -5.62
CA THR A 264 -22.58 21.03 -4.69
C THR A 264 -23.31 19.89 -4.00
N GLU A 265 -23.47 18.77 -4.70
CA GLU A 265 -24.23 17.62 -4.21
C GLU A 265 -23.38 16.65 -3.38
N PRO A 266 -23.98 15.94 -2.41
CA PRO A 266 -23.31 14.85 -1.70
C PRO A 266 -22.75 13.80 -2.66
N GLN A 267 -21.49 13.45 -2.48
CA GLN A 267 -20.78 12.47 -3.30
C GLN A 267 -20.59 11.15 -2.56
N GLU A 268 -20.64 10.06 -3.31
CA GLU A 268 -20.40 8.72 -2.78
C GLU A 268 -18.92 8.51 -2.42
N ILE A 269 -18.67 7.93 -1.24
CA ILE A 269 -17.33 7.60 -0.79
C ILE A 269 -17.02 6.14 -1.15
N ALA A 270 -16.06 5.95 -2.06
CA ALA A 270 -15.61 4.63 -2.46
C ALA A 270 -14.67 3.99 -1.41
N THR A 271 -14.68 2.66 -1.32
CA THR A 271 -13.77 1.92 -0.41
C THR A 271 -12.29 2.19 -0.72
N SER A 272 -11.94 2.41 -1.99
CA SER A 272 -10.59 2.77 -2.42
C SER A 272 -10.13 4.10 -1.82
N GLN A 273 -11.01 5.10 -1.76
CA GLN A 273 -10.74 6.42 -1.17
C GLN A 273 -10.56 6.33 0.34
N LEU A 274 -11.31 5.46 1.03
CA LEU A 274 -11.10 5.24 2.46
C LEU A 274 -9.77 4.60 2.77
N ARG A 275 -9.33 3.62 1.97
CA ARG A 275 -8.02 3.00 2.14
C ARG A 275 -6.90 4.01 1.89
N GLU A 276 -7.03 4.82 0.85
CA GLU A 276 -6.10 5.92 0.56
C GLU A 276 -6.04 6.92 1.72
N ALA A 277 -7.20 7.42 2.16
CA ALA A 277 -7.28 8.39 3.25
C ALA A 277 -6.74 7.83 4.58
N ARG A 278 -7.00 6.55 4.87
CA ARG A 278 -6.47 5.89 6.07
C ARG A 278 -4.96 5.73 6.02
N ALA A 279 -4.40 5.43 4.85
CA ALA A 279 -2.95 5.33 4.68
C ALA A 279 -2.27 6.72 4.72
N ALA A 280 -2.94 7.76 4.22
CA ALA A 280 -2.45 9.14 4.26
C ALA A 280 -2.34 9.73 5.70
N LEU A 281 -2.98 9.11 6.71
CA LEU A 281 -2.83 9.53 8.11
C LEU A 281 -1.41 9.34 8.66
N GLY A 282 -0.53 8.64 7.96
CA GLY A 282 0.84 8.47 8.39
C GLY A 282 1.80 9.55 7.87
N ILE A 283 1.33 10.43 6.98
CA ILE A 283 2.17 11.46 6.36
C ILE A 283 2.54 12.53 7.39
N GLU A 284 3.81 12.94 7.39
CA GLU A 284 4.27 14.12 8.11
C GLU A 284 3.98 15.38 7.28
N ILE A 285 3.51 16.44 7.95
CA ILE A 285 3.13 17.69 7.26
C ILE A 285 4.30 18.67 7.37
N ARG A 286 5.07 18.81 6.28
CA ARG A 286 6.21 19.74 6.17
C ARG A 286 6.01 20.79 5.08
N THR A 287 5.07 20.54 4.17
CA THR A 287 4.75 21.39 3.02
C THR A 287 3.26 21.62 2.90
N ARG A 288 2.90 22.66 2.12
CA ARG A 288 1.50 23.01 1.84
C ARG A 288 0.74 21.86 1.16
N GLY A 289 1.37 21.14 0.25
CA GLY A 289 0.79 19.98 -0.42
C GLY A 289 0.55 18.80 0.50
N GLU A 290 1.46 18.52 1.43
CA GLU A 290 1.25 17.49 2.47
C GLU A 290 0.08 17.87 3.37
N ALA A 291 0.00 19.15 3.79
CA ALA A 291 -1.13 19.66 4.54
C ALA A 291 -2.45 19.48 3.77
N ALA A 292 -2.49 19.89 2.50
CA ALA A 292 -3.68 19.77 1.65
C ALA A 292 -4.18 18.32 1.58
N TYR A 293 -3.27 17.37 1.35
CA TYR A 293 -3.61 15.96 1.20
C TYR A 293 -4.00 15.30 2.53
N ALA A 294 -3.25 15.55 3.60
CA ALA A 294 -3.49 15.02 4.93
C ALA A 294 -4.83 15.48 5.51
N PHE A 295 -5.14 16.79 5.45
CA PHE A 295 -6.42 17.30 5.94
C PHE A 295 -7.60 16.91 5.04
N ALA A 296 -7.40 16.78 3.73
CA ALA A 296 -8.43 16.24 2.83
C ALA A 296 -8.76 14.77 3.14
N ALA A 297 -7.74 13.95 3.44
CA ALA A 297 -7.92 12.58 3.89
C ALA A 297 -8.66 12.51 5.24
N ALA A 298 -8.28 13.35 6.21
CA ALA A 298 -8.99 13.44 7.49
C ALA A 298 -10.45 13.88 7.33
N ASN A 299 -10.74 14.82 6.42
CA ASN A 299 -12.11 15.24 6.10
C ASN A 299 -12.94 14.08 5.51
N LEU A 300 -12.36 13.28 4.60
CA LEU A 300 -13.05 12.11 4.03
C LEU A 300 -13.32 11.02 5.08
N LEU A 301 -12.34 10.74 5.96
CA LEU A 301 -12.56 9.79 7.06
C LEU A 301 -13.64 10.28 8.02
N ASN A 302 -13.63 11.57 8.37
CA ASN A 302 -14.65 12.18 9.22
C ASN A 302 -16.04 12.06 8.58
N ALA A 303 -16.16 12.37 7.28
CA ALA A 303 -17.41 12.22 6.53
C ALA A 303 -17.94 10.77 6.56
N ALA A 304 -17.06 9.78 6.36
CA ALA A 304 -17.44 8.37 6.38
C ALA A 304 -17.84 7.88 7.78
N THR A 305 -17.17 8.35 8.85
CA THR A 305 -17.50 7.96 10.23
C THR A 305 -18.83 8.52 10.73
N ASN A 306 -19.29 9.65 10.19
CA ASN A 306 -20.48 10.31 10.71
C ASN A 306 -21.81 9.63 10.30
N GLN A 307 -21.78 8.53 9.52
CA GLN A 307 -22.88 7.60 9.16
C GLN A 307 -24.22 8.20 8.69
N ARG A 308 -24.40 9.53 8.69
CA ARG A 308 -25.53 10.25 8.09
C ARG A 308 -25.48 10.25 6.57
N ALA A 309 -24.39 9.78 6.00
CA ALA A 309 -24.25 9.56 4.58
C ALA A 309 -24.75 8.15 4.25
N GLY A 310 -25.94 8.03 3.66
CA GLY A 310 -26.35 6.84 2.89
C GLY A 310 -25.50 6.61 1.62
N PHE A 311 -24.28 7.16 1.59
CA PHE A 311 -23.42 7.37 0.43
C PHE A 311 -22.09 6.61 0.58
N TYR A 312 -22.07 5.52 1.37
CA TYR A 312 -20.94 4.61 1.46
C TYR A 312 -21.34 3.22 0.95
N ARG A 313 -20.79 2.80 -0.20
CA ARG A 313 -20.85 1.41 -0.68
C ARG A 313 -19.58 0.66 -0.32
N GLY A 314 -19.41 0.31 0.95
CA GLY A 314 -18.39 -0.65 1.33
C GLY A 314 -18.92 -1.69 2.30
N SER A 315 -18.41 -2.91 2.15
CA SER A 315 -18.75 -4.03 3.02
C SER A 315 -18.08 -3.95 4.41
N GLN A 316 -17.24 -2.93 4.64
CA GLN A 316 -16.48 -2.76 5.87
C GLN A 316 -17.25 -1.83 6.80
N MET A 317 -17.73 -2.34 7.95
CA MET A 317 -18.19 -1.48 9.03
C MET A 317 -17.00 -0.67 9.54
N LEU A 318 -17.13 0.66 9.52
CA LEU A 318 -16.15 1.55 10.16
C LEU A 318 -16.51 1.61 11.65
N PRO A 319 -15.73 0.98 12.55
CA PRO A 319 -16.00 1.07 13.99
C PRO A 319 -15.82 2.50 14.47
N LYS A 320 -16.44 2.86 15.60
CA LYS A 320 -16.19 4.15 16.27
C LYS A 320 -14.70 4.37 16.56
N GLU A 321 -13.91 3.32 16.74
CA GLU A 321 -12.44 3.40 16.88
C GLU A 321 -11.72 4.05 15.68
N THR A 322 -12.41 4.24 14.54
CA THR A 322 -11.93 5.07 13.42
C THR A 322 -11.64 6.51 13.87
N TYR A 323 -12.16 6.99 15.01
CA TYR A 323 -11.80 8.27 15.65
C TYR A 323 -10.31 8.41 16.02
N ALA A 324 -9.50 7.35 15.91
CA ALA A 324 -8.04 7.45 16.01
C ALA A 324 -7.44 8.47 15.05
N PHE A 325 -8.11 8.81 13.93
CA PHE A 325 -7.61 9.88 13.04
C PHE A 325 -7.55 11.25 13.73
N LYS A 326 -8.41 11.52 14.73
CA LYS A 326 -8.38 12.80 15.45
C LYS A 326 -7.12 12.99 16.28
N GLN A 327 -6.53 11.90 16.78
CA GLN A 327 -5.24 11.97 17.47
C GLN A 327 -4.14 12.41 16.50
N ARG A 328 -4.16 11.88 15.27
CA ARG A 328 -3.24 12.33 14.23
C ARG A 328 -3.47 13.77 13.81
N VAL A 329 -4.72 14.17 13.61
CA VAL A 329 -5.07 15.58 13.32
C VAL A 329 -4.60 16.51 14.44
N CYS A 330 -4.75 16.10 15.71
CA CYS A 330 -4.23 16.84 16.85
C CYS A 330 -2.71 17.04 16.73
N HIS A 331 -1.97 15.97 16.47
CA HIS A 331 -0.52 16.02 16.31
C HIS A 331 -0.09 16.96 15.17
N TRP A 332 -0.71 16.86 14.00
CA TRP A 332 -0.46 17.79 12.89
C TRP A 332 -0.75 19.26 13.24
N ILE A 333 -1.79 19.52 14.04
CA ILE A 333 -2.11 20.87 14.50
C ILE A 333 -1.05 21.37 15.49
N GLU A 334 -0.53 20.50 16.36
CA GLU A 334 0.58 20.84 17.25
C GLU A 334 1.83 21.20 16.47
N GLU A 335 2.19 20.41 15.45
CA GLU A 335 3.32 20.68 14.57
C GLU A 335 3.15 22.03 13.86
N LEU A 336 1.99 22.29 13.24
CA LEU A 336 1.71 23.57 12.57
C LEU A 336 1.68 24.77 13.52
N ALA A 337 1.28 24.56 14.78
CA ALA A 337 1.29 25.60 15.80
C ALA A 337 2.72 25.99 16.21
N GLU A 338 3.65 25.05 16.15
CA GLU A 338 5.06 25.27 16.49
C GLU A 338 5.85 25.75 15.27
N ASP A 339 5.72 25.06 14.14
CA ASP A 339 6.40 25.29 12.87
C ASP A 339 5.41 25.64 11.74
N PRO A 340 5.14 26.94 11.49
CA PRO A 340 4.16 27.36 10.51
C PRO A 340 4.64 27.15 9.08
N ILE A 341 3.77 26.60 8.24
CA ILE A 341 4.04 26.34 6.82
C ILE A 341 3.46 27.47 5.97
N ASP A 342 4.25 27.98 5.03
CA ASP A 342 3.77 29.01 4.09
C ASP A 342 2.55 28.53 3.29
N GLY A 343 1.55 29.40 3.18
CA GLY A 343 0.26 29.07 2.55
C GLY A 343 -0.67 28.17 3.37
N VAL A 344 -0.31 27.83 4.62
CA VAL A 344 -1.18 27.13 5.59
C VAL A 344 -1.46 28.04 6.78
N ARG A 345 -2.74 28.31 7.05
CA ARG A 345 -3.16 29.17 8.17
C ARG A 345 -3.93 28.38 9.21
N LEU A 346 -3.55 28.50 10.47
CA LEU A 346 -4.21 27.88 11.61
C LEU A 346 -4.99 28.93 12.41
N TYR A 347 -6.21 28.59 12.83
CA TYR A 347 -7.00 29.41 13.75
C TYR A 347 -7.73 28.53 14.76
N VAL A 348 -7.53 28.82 16.05
CA VAL A 348 -8.19 28.16 17.17
C VAL A 348 -9.25 29.09 17.72
N GLN A 349 -10.52 28.75 17.47
CA GLN A 349 -11.67 29.55 17.89
C GLN A 349 -11.95 29.38 19.39
N ALA A 350 -12.40 30.45 20.04
CA ALA A 350 -13.00 30.39 21.37
C ALA A 350 -14.20 29.43 21.36
N GLY A 351 -14.06 28.27 22.03
CA GLY A 351 -15.02 27.15 21.95
C GLY A 351 -14.43 25.83 21.42
N GLY A 352 -13.16 25.83 21.01
CA GLY A 352 -12.40 24.60 20.72
C GLY A 352 -12.58 24.05 19.29
N THR A 353 -13.17 24.83 18.38
CA THR A 353 -13.14 24.52 16.94
C THR A 353 -11.82 25.02 16.37
N ILE A 354 -11.16 24.18 15.57
CA ILE A 354 -9.90 24.52 14.93
C ILE A 354 -10.13 24.59 13.41
N TYR A 355 -9.74 25.70 12.81
CA TYR A 355 -9.75 25.91 11.37
C TYR A 355 -8.33 25.81 10.83
N VAL A 356 -8.18 25.09 9.73
CA VAL A 356 -6.94 25.02 8.96
C VAL A 356 -7.27 25.39 7.52
N ALA A 357 -6.74 26.53 7.05
CA ALA A 357 -6.89 26.95 5.66
C ALA A 357 -5.63 26.60 4.89
N VAL A 358 -5.79 25.89 3.78
CA VAL A 358 -4.73 25.56 2.82
C VAL A 358 -5.14 26.12 1.46
N GLY A 359 -4.50 27.20 1.04
CA GLY A 359 -4.94 27.96 -0.13
C GLY A 359 -6.39 28.48 0.02
N ASN A 360 -7.28 28.07 -0.89
CA ASN A 360 -8.70 28.46 -0.89
C ASN A 360 -9.64 27.45 -0.18
N VAL A 361 -9.09 26.39 0.42
CA VAL A 361 -9.88 25.36 1.12
C VAL A 361 -9.68 25.49 2.62
N GLN A 362 -10.77 25.56 3.36
CA GLN A 362 -10.76 25.67 4.82
C GLN A 362 -11.37 24.41 5.47
N PHE A 363 -10.55 23.70 6.23
CA PHE A 363 -10.95 22.55 7.02
C PHE A 363 -11.36 23.01 8.42
N SER A 364 -12.39 22.38 8.98
CA SER A 364 -12.83 22.62 10.35
C SER A 364 -12.87 21.31 11.13
N PHE A 365 -12.19 21.28 12.27
CA PHE A 365 -12.15 20.13 13.16
C PHE A 365 -12.74 20.48 14.52
N HIS A 366 -13.64 19.62 15.00
CA HIS A 366 -14.27 19.73 16.31
C HIS A 366 -13.80 18.61 17.23
N ALA A 367 -13.75 18.90 18.53
CA ALA A 367 -13.31 17.97 19.57
C ALA A 367 -11.91 17.39 19.27
N ILE A 368 -10.99 18.28 18.89
CA ILE A 368 -9.54 18.02 18.96
C ILE A 368 -9.10 18.29 20.40
N ALA A 369 -8.18 17.47 20.92
CA ALA A 369 -7.69 17.64 22.29
C ALA A 369 -6.98 19.00 22.42
N SER A 370 -7.25 19.71 23.52
CA SER A 370 -6.57 20.98 23.82
C SER A 370 -5.25 20.70 24.51
N THR A 371 -4.17 20.65 23.75
CA THR A 371 -2.83 20.38 24.27
C THR A 371 -2.10 21.69 24.64
N PRO A 372 -1.00 21.64 25.43
CA PRO A 372 -0.25 22.83 25.77
C PRO A 372 0.24 23.63 24.56
N ALA A 373 0.65 22.97 23.48
CA ALA A 373 1.07 23.62 22.24
C ALA A 373 -0.09 24.41 21.58
N ILE A 374 -1.26 23.78 21.47
CA ILE A 374 -2.46 24.41 20.90
C ILE A 374 -2.92 25.60 21.76
N MET A 375 -2.89 25.47 23.08
CA MET A 375 -3.25 26.57 23.99
C MET A 375 -2.28 27.75 23.89
N ARG A 376 -0.97 27.49 23.81
CA ARG A 376 0.04 28.54 23.58
C ARG A 376 -0.20 29.26 22.25
N PHE A 377 -0.49 28.51 21.19
CA PHE A 377 -0.80 29.09 19.89
C PHE A 377 -2.06 29.96 19.95
N ALA A 378 -3.14 29.47 20.56
CA ALA A 378 -4.41 30.18 20.67
C ALA A 378 -4.29 31.55 21.37
N ALA A 379 -3.38 31.67 22.34
CA ALA A 379 -3.06 32.92 23.04
C ALA A 379 -2.02 33.80 22.31
N SER A 380 -1.42 33.31 21.23
CA SER A 380 -0.38 34.01 20.50
C SER A 380 -0.96 34.99 19.47
N PRO A 381 -0.23 36.06 19.10
CA PRO A 381 -0.66 36.98 18.05
C PRO A 381 -0.75 36.31 16.65
N ARG A 382 -0.19 35.10 16.48
CA ARG A 382 -0.29 34.31 15.24
C ARG A 382 -1.67 33.67 15.05
N ASN A 383 -2.50 33.62 16.10
CA ASN A 383 -3.87 33.07 16.04
C ASN A 383 -4.82 34.10 15.41
N GLU A 384 -4.58 34.43 14.15
CA GLU A 384 -5.42 35.37 13.41
C GLU A 384 -6.79 34.77 13.12
N VAL A 385 -7.83 35.57 13.32
CA VAL A 385 -9.21 35.14 13.09
C VAL A 385 -9.39 34.75 11.63
N GLN A 386 -9.87 33.53 11.41
CA GLN A 386 -10.33 33.08 10.11
C GLN A 386 -11.85 33.10 10.07
N GLU A 387 -12.42 33.87 9.14
CA GLU A 387 -13.86 33.79 8.85
C GLU A 387 -14.19 32.45 8.19
N TRP A 388 -15.35 31.89 8.53
CA TRP A 388 -15.81 30.65 7.93
C TRP A 388 -16.17 30.88 6.46
N SER A 389 -15.63 30.06 5.57
CA SER A 389 -15.85 30.17 4.12
C SER A 389 -17.29 29.86 3.66
N GLY A 390 -18.21 29.49 4.56
CA GLY A 390 -19.60 29.18 4.22
C GLY A 390 -19.81 27.78 3.62
N ARG A 391 -18.74 27.03 3.35
CA ARG A 391 -18.81 25.76 2.62
C ARG A 391 -18.59 24.56 3.55
N ARG A 392 -19.50 23.58 3.49
CA ARG A 392 -19.34 22.28 4.15
C ARG A 392 -18.60 21.31 3.25
N LEU A 393 -17.45 20.81 3.71
CA LEU A 393 -16.57 19.92 2.93
C LEU A 393 -16.92 18.43 3.04
N GLN A 394 -17.64 18.01 4.09
CA GLN A 394 -17.96 16.59 4.30
C GLN A 394 -18.83 15.98 3.18
N PRO A 395 -19.91 16.64 2.69
CA PRO A 395 -20.74 16.09 1.62
C PRO A 395 -19.96 15.86 0.31
N ILE A 396 -18.95 16.68 0.05
CA ILE A 396 -18.13 16.65 -1.17
C ILE A 396 -16.71 16.12 -0.90
N SER A 397 -16.54 15.34 0.17
CA SER A 397 -15.23 14.89 0.62
C SER A 397 -14.42 14.09 -0.44
N PRO A 398 -15.02 13.32 -1.37
CA PRO A 398 -14.30 12.76 -2.51
C PRO A 398 -13.61 13.81 -3.40
N ALA A 399 -14.31 14.89 -3.76
CA ALA A 399 -13.73 16.00 -4.52
C ALA A 399 -12.64 16.73 -3.73
N VAL A 400 -12.80 16.88 -2.41
CA VAL A 400 -11.79 17.48 -1.54
C VAL A 400 -10.51 16.62 -1.50
N LEU A 401 -10.64 15.29 -1.41
CA LEU A 401 -9.49 14.38 -1.48
C LEU A 401 -8.80 14.45 -2.85
N ALA A 402 -9.56 14.52 -3.95
CA ALA A 402 -9.00 14.65 -5.29
C ALA A 402 -8.20 15.95 -5.45
N TRP A 403 -8.72 17.07 -4.93
CA TRP A 403 -8.02 18.35 -4.87
C TRP A 403 -6.74 18.27 -4.05
N GLY A 404 -6.79 17.78 -2.81
CA GLY A 404 -5.61 17.68 -1.94
C GLY A 404 -4.51 16.82 -2.58
N ARG A 405 -4.90 15.76 -3.27
CA ARG A 405 -3.98 14.92 -4.04
C ARG A 405 -3.31 15.68 -5.19
N ALA A 406 -4.06 16.45 -5.97
CA ALA A 406 -3.52 17.22 -7.09
C ALA A 406 -2.49 18.25 -6.61
N VAL A 407 -2.79 18.96 -5.51
CA VAL A 407 -1.87 19.92 -4.89
C VAL A 407 -0.59 19.22 -4.43
N PHE A 408 -0.72 18.09 -3.72
CA PHE A 408 0.43 17.31 -3.25
C PHE A 408 1.32 16.80 -4.38
N GLN A 409 0.73 16.33 -5.48
CA GLN A 409 1.47 15.85 -6.65
C GLN A 409 2.21 16.99 -7.37
N ALA A 410 1.56 18.15 -7.55
CA ALA A 410 2.16 19.28 -8.25
C ALA A 410 3.38 19.84 -7.52
N GLU A 411 3.34 19.92 -6.18
CA GLU A 411 4.47 20.39 -5.38
C GLU A 411 5.64 19.38 -5.34
N GLY A 412 5.37 18.08 -5.48
CA GLY A 412 6.43 17.07 -5.65
C GLY A 412 7.20 17.23 -6.95
N LEU A 413 6.50 17.49 -8.06
CA LEU A 413 7.13 17.65 -9.39
C LEU A 413 7.96 18.94 -9.49
N ALA A 414 7.58 20.01 -8.78
CA ALA A 414 8.33 21.25 -8.74
C ALA A 414 9.67 21.09 -8.00
N GLY A 415 9.70 20.32 -6.90
CA GLY A 415 10.91 20.05 -6.12
C GLY A 415 11.95 19.21 -6.85
N ASP A 416 11.51 18.18 -7.59
CA ASP A 416 12.41 17.28 -8.34
C ASP A 416 13.05 17.95 -9.58
N SER A 417 12.55 19.11 -10.00
CA SER A 417 13.09 19.86 -11.16
C SER A 417 14.34 20.70 -10.83
N GLN A 418 14.76 20.75 -9.57
CA GLN A 418 15.94 21.50 -9.11
C GLN A 418 17.20 20.66 -8.86
N ASP A 419 17.22 19.37 -9.20
CA ASP A 419 18.45 18.56 -9.17
C ASP A 419 18.83 18.03 -10.57
N PRO A 420 19.71 18.76 -11.27
CA PRO A 420 20.77 18.11 -12.01
C PRO A 420 22.09 18.80 -11.69
N SER A 421 22.85 18.24 -10.76
CA SER A 421 24.30 18.45 -10.70
C SER A 421 25.05 17.19 -10.28
#